data_AF-A0A4R2TY24-F1
#
_entry.id   AF-A0A4R2TY24-F1
#
_cell.length_a   1.000
_cell.length_b   1.000
_cell.length_c   1.000
_cell.angle_alpha   90.00
_cell.angle_beta   90.00
_cell.angle_gamma   90.00
#
_symmetry.space_group_name_H-M   'P 1'
#
loop_
_entity.id
_entity.type
_entity.pdbx_description
1 polymer ?
#
loop_
_entity_poly.entity_id
_entity_poly.type
_entity_poly.pdbx_seq_one_letter_code
_entity_poly.pdbx_strand_id
1 'polypeptide(L)'
;MMHSNSTTGRRPDLVSGRGAAKAFAMLPSHRAYGLPDERPSHPDEHLIVDRRVMDWSLPCGRCCVLDLETGPDRYAQSLAGRSKVGADSCLREIRVATVLGFDEDGSGVPSNFTMSTFDIETHGELGIIRNVENLVAACADAGTLITFNGAAFDLPVLRSRRLRWWLVDDDAAMRSAAAGRHVDVMLEFSMAGQGRWPTLVDACASVGMALHGPTRIGPSSFPYPVEKCEVDVAGTAALFLYALAGNRRSDVALRAGLPALSRYLRSVATGRPHLTTVAMNRAMAQGGPWGTVH
;
A
#
# COMPACT_ATOMS: atom_id res chain seq x y z
N MET A 1 30.92 53.08 6.02
CA MET A 1 31.16 54.05 4.93
C MET A 1 30.63 53.41 3.65
N MET A 2 29.34 53.56 3.33
CA MET A 2 28.75 54.65 2.53
C MET A 2 29.55 54.94 1.25
N HIS A 3 29.06 54.42 0.11
CA HIS A 3 28.74 55.24 -1.05
C HIS A 3 27.67 54.56 -1.92
N SER A 4 26.53 55.25 -1.99
CA SER A 4 25.42 55.10 -2.92
C SER A 4 25.81 55.51 -4.33
N ASN A 5 25.24 54.86 -5.35
CA ASN A 5 24.94 55.53 -6.62
C ASN A 5 23.67 54.95 -7.26
N SER A 6 22.65 55.79 -7.28
CA SER A 6 21.41 55.67 -8.03
C SER A 6 21.64 56.06 -9.49
N THR A 7 21.14 55.28 -10.44
CA THR A 7 20.76 55.85 -11.75
C THR A 7 19.49 55.21 -12.28
N THR A 8 18.59 56.10 -12.66
CA THR A 8 17.26 55.96 -13.22
C THR A 8 17.31 55.52 -14.69
N GLY A 9 16.35 54.69 -15.12
CA GLY A 9 16.20 54.29 -16.52
C GLY A 9 14.77 53.89 -16.83
N ARG A 10 14.20 54.53 -17.86
CA ARG A 10 12.78 54.68 -18.19
C ARG A 10 12.06 53.40 -18.65
N ARG A 11 10.75 53.37 -18.39
CA ARG A 11 9.74 52.55 -19.11
C ARG A 11 9.65 52.97 -20.58
N PRO A 12 9.31 52.02 -21.47
CA PRO A 12 8.49 52.33 -22.63
C PRO A 12 7.14 51.59 -22.61
N ASP A 13 6.22 52.25 -23.31
CA ASP A 13 4.78 52.12 -23.36
C ASP A 13 4.19 50.80 -23.85
N LEU A 14 2.93 50.65 -23.42
CA LEU A 14 1.90 49.78 -23.97
C LEU A 14 1.75 49.95 -25.49
N VAL A 15 1.80 48.85 -26.22
CA VAL A 15 1.20 48.74 -27.55
C VAL A 15 0.06 47.73 -27.50
N SER A 16 -1.14 48.27 -27.73
CA SER A 16 -2.41 47.57 -27.86
C SER A 16 -2.47 46.83 -29.21
N GLY A 17 -2.40 45.50 -29.17
CA GLY A 17 -2.67 44.62 -30.31
C GLY A 17 -4.06 44.00 -30.22
N ARG A 18 -5.08 44.67 -30.76
CA ARG A 18 -6.36 44.04 -31.15
C ARG A 18 -6.13 43.25 -32.43
N GLY A 19 -6.52 41.97 -32.48
CA GLY A 19 -6.60 41.27 -33.76
C GLY A 19 -6.89 39.77 -33.67
N ALA A 20 -7.98 39.38 -34.32
CA ALA A 20 -8.32 38.04 -34.81
C ALA A 20 -8.83 37.00 -33.79
N ALA A 21 -10.14 37.08 -33.56
CA ALA A 21 -10.98 35.91 -33.31
C ALA A 21 -10.77 34.87 -34.43
N LYS A 22 -10.39 33.65 -34.05
CA LYS A 22 -10.50 32.48 -34.92
C LYS A 22 -11.81 31.76 -34.61
N ALA A 23 -12.67 31.75 -35.62
CA ALA A 23 -13.87 30.94 -35.69
C ALA A 23 -13.52 29.46 -35.51
N PHE A 24 -14.05 28.85 -34.46
CA PHE A 24 -14.16 27.40 -34.38
C PHE A 24 -15.45 27.01 -35.09
N ALA A 25 -15.31 26.20 -36.13
CA ALA A 25 -16.41 25.66 -36.90
C ALA A 25 -17.34 24.85 -35.99
N MET A 26 -18.61 25.24 -36.01
CA MET A 26 -19.74 24.42 -35.55
C MET A 26 -19.75 23.09 -36.31
N LEU A 27 -19.60 21.99 -35.58
CA LEU A 27 -20.04 20.68 -36.05
C LEU A 27 -21.52 20.48 -35.71
N PRO A 28 -22.29 19.76 -36.55
CA PRO A 28 -23.74 19.68 -36.42
C PRO A 28 -24.18 18.97 -35.14
N SER A 29 -25.20 19.54 -34.51
CA SER A 29 -25.99 18.95 -33.45
C SER A 29 -26.73 17.71 -33.95
N HIS A 30 -26.26 16.53 -33.54
CA HIS A 30 -27.09 15.34 -33.60
C HIS A 30 -28.11 15.38 -32.46
N ARG A 31 -29.37 15.54 -32.87
CA ARG A 31 -30.59 15.30 -32.09
C ARG A 31 -30.53 13.96 -31.35
N ALA A 32 -30.80 14.04 -30.06
CA ALA A 32 -31.80 13.28 -29.33
C ALA A 32 -31.97 11.79 -29.69
N TYR A 33 -31.27 10.93 -28.94
CA TYR A 33 -31.85 9.68 -28.47
C TYR A 33 -32.24 9.89 -27.01
N GLY A 34 -33.55 10.03 -26.77
CA GLY A 34 -34.12 9.93 -25.44
C GLY A 34 -34.03 8.48 -24.99
N LEU A 35 -33.07 8.19 -24.12
CA LEU A 35 -33.11 7.01 -23.27
C LEU A 35 -33.82 7.42 -21.97
N PRO A 36 -34.77 6.61 -21.47
CA PRO A 36 -35.43 6.89 -20.21
C PRO A 36 -34.41 6.96 -19.08
N ASP A 37 -34.60 7.94 -18.19
CA ASP A 37 -33.89 8.11 -16.91
C ASP A 37 -34.35 7.00 -15.94
N GLU A 38 -34.06 5.75 -16.29
CA GLU A 38 -34.11 4.63 -15.36
C GLU A 38 -32.79 4.64 -14.61
N ARG A 39 -32.73 5.36 -13.50
CA ARG A 39 -31.75 5.07 -12.45
C ARG A 39 -31.95 3.60 -12.09
N PRO A 40 -30.97 2.71 -12.30
CA PRO A 40 -31.04 1.39 -11.71
C PRO A 40 -31.09 1.63 -10.21
N SER A 41 -32.22 1.28 -9.58
CA SER A 41 -32.22 0.96 -8.16
C SER A 41 -31.09 -0.04 -7.99
N HIS A 42 -29.99 0.40 -7.36
CA HIS A 42 -28.86 -0.47 -7.05
C HIS A 42 -29.45 -1.75 -6.45
N PRO A 43 -29.31 -2.92 -7.10
CA PRO A 43 -29.52 -4.13 -6.36
C PRO A 43 -28.50 -4.07 -5.24
N ASP A 44 -28.95 -4.33 -4.01
CA ASP A 44 -28.08 -4.78 -2.94
C ASP A 44 -27.37 -6.03 -3.47
N GLU A 45 -26.28 -5.81 -4.22
CA GLU A 45 -25.26 -6.79 -4.47
C GLU A 45 -24.63 -7.02 -3.10
N HIS A 46 -25.29 -7.87 -2.34
CA HIS A 46 -24.61 -8.81 -1.47
C HIS A 46 -23.62 -9.57 -2.36
N LEU A 47 -22.48 -8.92 -2.62
CA LEU A 47 -21.21 -9.59 -2.75
C LEU A 47 -21.09 -10.39 -1.46
N ILE A 48 -21.67 -11.59 -1.48
CA ILE A 48 -21.23 -12.71 -0.68
C ILE A 48 -19.80 -12.90 -1.16
N VAL A 49 -18.89 -12.09 -0.60
CA VAL A 49 -17.49 -12.41 -0.54
C VAL A 49 -17.52 -13.78 0.06
N ASP A 50 -17.27 -14.81 -0.76
CA ASP A 50 -17.11 -16.18 -0.34
C ASP A 50 -16.00 -16.15 0.70
N ARG A 51 -16.39 -15.92 1.95
CA ARG A 51 -15.56 -15.97 3.14
C ARG A 51 -15.25 -17.44 3.30
N ARG A 52 -14.46 -17.98 2.39
CA ARG A 52 -13.67 -19.16 2.68
C ARG A 52 -12.92 -18.77 3.92
N VAL A 53 -13.34 -19.36 5.03
CA VAL A 53 -12.59 -19.34 6.28
C VAL A 53 -11.16 -19.59 5.86
N MET A 54 -10.29 -18.58 6.02
CA MET A 54 -8.90 -18.74 5.60
C MET A 54 -8.37 -19.98 6.30
N ASP A 55 -7.80 -20.88 5.53
CA ASP A 55 -7.18 -22.06 6.10
C ASP A 55 -5.89 -21.62 6.78
N TRP A 56 -5.99 -21.36 8.09
CA TRP A 56 -4.87 -20.98 8.93
C TRP A 56 -3.92 -22.14 9.23
N SER A 57 -4.13 -23.32 8.61
CA SER A 57 -3.08 -24.32 8.42
C SER A 57 -2.06 -23.89 7.35
N LEU A 58 -1.75 -22.59 7.32
CA LEU A 58 -0.72 -22.02 6.48
C LEU A 58 0.56 -22.84 6.67
N PRO A 59 1.23 -23.21 5.58
CA PRO A 59 2.46 -23.97 5.67
C PRO A 59 3.45 -23.18 6.53
N CYS A 60 4.02 -23.85 7.53
CA CYS A 60 5.20 -23.36 8.22
C CYS A 60 6.24 -23.03 7.14
N GLY A 61 6.87 -21.86 7.20
CA GLY A 61 7.79 -21.47 6.15
C GLY A 61 7.91 -19.97 5.97
N ARG A 62 8.22 -19.57 4.74
CA ARG A 62 8.59 -18.20 4.44
C ARG A 62 7.35 -17.32 4.30
N CYS A 63 7.30 -16.23 5.03
CA CYS A 63 6.26 -15.21 4.91
C CYS A 63 6.82 -14.00 4.14
N CYS A 64 5.99 -13.43 3.27
CA CYS A 64 6.27 -12.18 2.57
C CYS A 64 5.09 -11.22 2.80
N VAL A 65 5.33 -10.11 3.49
CA VAL A 65 4.35 -9.03 3.64
C VAL A 65 4.62 -7.99 2.57
N LEU A 66 3.60 -7.64 1.79
CA LEU A 66 3.69 -6.70 0.67
C LEU A 66 2.74 -5.52 0.88
N ASP A 67 3.22 -4.34 0.53
CA ASP A 67 2.42 -3.12 0.34
C ASP A 67 2.90 -2.37 -0.91
N LEU A 68 1.98 -1.66 -1.58
CA LEU A 68 2.25 -0.82 -2.75
C LEU A 68 1.77 0.61 -2.54
N GLU A 69 2.63 1.58 -2.84
CA GLU A 69 2.19 2.95 -3.07
C GLU A 69 2.01 3.22 -4.54
N THR A 70 0.88 3.82 -4.87
CA THR A 70 0.48 4.01 -6.25
C THR A 70 0.16 5.46 -6.56
N GLY A 71 0.55 5.87 -7.76
CA GLY A 71 0.30 7.20 -8.30
C GLY A 71 -0.65 7.16 -9.48
N PRO A 72 -1.15 8.33 -9.91
CA PRO A 72 -1.89 8.45 -11.16
C PRO A 72 -1.00 8.15 -12.38
N ASP A 73 -1.34 7.13 -13.17
CA ASP A 73 -0.73 6.94 -14.50
C ASP A 73 -1.33 7.93 -15.49
N ARG A 74 -0.62 9.04 -15.70
CA ARG A 74 -1.11 10.15 -16.53
C ARG A 74 -1.34 9.75 -17.99
N TYR A 75 -0.55 8.82 -18.51
CA TYR A 75 -0.71 8.35 -19.89
C TYR A 75 -1.98 7.52 -20.04
N ALA A 76 -2.17 6.51 -19.17
CA ALA A 76 -3.38 5.69 -19.17
C ALA A 76 -4.65 6.54 -18.94
N GLN A 77 -4.57 7.53 -18.05
CA GLN A 77 -5.67 8.48 -17.79
C GLN A 77 -6.03 9.29 -19.03
N SER A 78 -5.03 9.78 -19.76
CA SER A 78 -5.25 10.56 -20.97
C SER A 78 -5.95 9.72 -22.04
N LEU A 79 -5.53 8.45 -22.21
CA LEU A 79 -6.17 7.52 -23.14
C LEU A 79 -7.61 7.18 -22.73
N ALA A 80 -7.87 7.07 -21.43
CA ALA A 80 -9.21 6.80 -20.91
C ALA A 80 -10.13 8.03 -20.91
N GLY A 81 -9.63 9.23 -21.26
CA GLY A 81 -10.39 10.47 -21.21
C GLY A 81 -10.84 10.87 -19.80
N ARG A 82 -10.13 10.46 -18.75
CA ARG A 82 -10.49 10.74 -17.35
C ARG A 82 -9.61 11.83 -16.74
N SER A 83 -10.21 12.71 -15.94
CA SER A 83 -9.53 13.81 -15.25
C SER A 83 -9.10 13.47 -13.82
N LYS A 84 -9.60 12.39 -13.24
CA LYS A 84 -9.27 11.90 -11.89
C LYS A 84 -9.17 10.38 -11.89
N VAL A 85 -8.30 9.85 -11.04
CA VAL A 85 -8.22 8.42 -10.74
C VAL A 85 -8.67 8.22 -9.30
N GLY A 86 -9.80 7.54 -9.16
CA GLY A 86 -10.29 7.05 -7.88
C GLY A 86 -9.51 5.81 -7.44
N ALA A 87 -10.22 4.83 -6.89
CA ALA A 87 -9.65 3.53 -6.52
C ALA A 87 -9.43 2.57 -7.71
N ASP A 88 -9.55 3.05 -8.95
CA ASP A 88 -9.42 2.23 -10.17
C ASP A 88 -7.97 1.77 -10.37
N SER A 89 -7.71 0.47 -10.17
CA SER A 89 -6.37 -0.12 -10.20
C SER A 89 -5.69 -0.05 -11.56
N CYS A 90 -6.44 0.01 -12.67
CA CYS A 90 -5.89 0.00 -14.03
C CYS A 90 -5.30 1.36 -14.45
N LEU A 91 -5.70 2.46 -13.81
CA LEU A 91 -5.26 3.81 -14.14
C LEU A 91 -4.18 4.34 -13.18
N ARG A 92 -3.60 3.44 -12.40
CA ARG A 92 -2.54 3.73 -11.43
C ARG A 92 -1.22 3.17 -11.92
N GLU A 93 -0.13 3.80 -11.50
CA GLU A 93 1.24 3.28 -11.64
C GLU A 93 1.79 2.96 -10.25
N ILE A 94 2.69 1.97 -10.15
CA ILE A 94 3.37 1.66 -8.90
C ILE A 94 4.53 2.64 -8.72
N ARG A 95 4.49 3.40 -7.63
CA ARG A 95 5.51 4.40 -7.27
C ARG A 95 6.52 3.84 -6.28
N VAL A 96 6.05 3.01 -5.35
CA VAL A 96 6.88 2.32 -4.36
C VAL A 96 6.28 0.95 -4.11
N ALA A 97 7.13 -0.04 -3.87
CA ALA A 97 6.73 -1.30 -3.26
C ALA A 97 7.69 -1.62 -2.12
N THR A 98 7.17 -2.12 -1.00
CA THR A 98 7.98 -2.66 0.08
C THR A 98 7.56 -4.10 0.36
N VAL A 99 8.57 -4.97 0.52
CA VAL A 99 8.40 -6.36 0.92
C VAL A 99 9.16 -6.60 2.22
N LEU A 100 8.46 -7.08 3.25
CA LEU A 100 9.02 -7.57 4.50
C LEU A 100 8.92 -9.09 4.53
N GLY A 101 10.06 -9.77 4.40
CA GLY A 101 10.17 -11.22 4.49
C GLY A 101 10.56 -11.68 5.89
N PHE A 102 10.06 -12.83 6.34
CA PHE A 102 10.49 -13.53 7.56
C PHE A 102 10.17 -15.02 7.46
N ASP A 103 10.79 -15.85 8.29
CA ASP A 103 10.46 -17.27 8.40
C ASP A 103 9.60 -17.51 9.63
N GLU A 104 8.53 -18.28 9.50
CA GLU A 104 7.64 -18.66 10.59
C GLU A 104 7.82 -20.15 10.89
N ASP A 105 8.25 -20.47 12.11
CA ASP A 105 8.25 -21.86 12.55
C ASP A 105 6.80 -22.31 12.81
N GLY A 106 6.48 -23.60 12.67
CA GLY A 106 5.09 -24.07 12.85
C GLY A 106 4.45 -23.78 14.21
N SER A 107 5.19 -23.20 15.17
CA SER A 107 4.69 -22.79 16.47
C SER A 107 4.21 -21.33 16.54
N GLY A 108 4.45 -20.51 15.51
CA GLY A 108 4.07 -19.10 15.51
C GLY A 108 5.25 -18.15 15.56
N VAL A 109 6.49 -18.64 15.67
CA VAL A 109 7.63 -17.80 16.00
C VAL A 109 8.31 -17.31 14.72
N PRO A 110 8.29 -15.99 14.45
CA PRO A 110 8.94 -15.44 13.29
C PRO A 110 10.45 -15.20 13.54
N SER A 111 11.24 -15.36 12.49
CA SER A 111 12.69 -15.16 12.48
C SER A 111 13.18 -14.63 11.13
N ASN A 112 14.47 -14.31 11.02
CA ASN A 112 15.11 -13.93 9.74
C ASN A 112 14.44 -12.77 8.98
N PHE A 113 13.98 -11.76 9.71
CA PHE A 113 13.34 -10.59 9.12
C PHE A 113 14.26 -9.86 8.13
N THR A 114 13.71 -9.51 6.96
CA THR A 114 14.37 -8.74 5.90
C THR A 114 13.38 -7.80 5.24
N MET A 115 13.78 -6.57 4.92
CA MET A 115 12.93 -5.55 4.32
C MET A 115 13.62 -5.02 3.07
N SER A 116 12.91 -5.07 1.94
CA SER A 116 13.36 -4.54 0.66
C SER A 116 12.34 -3.53 0.15
N THR A 117 12.82 -2.36 -0.27
CA THR A 117 11.97 -1.27 -0.74
C THR A 117 12.47 -0.80 -2.09
N PHE A 118 11.55 -0.68 -3.06
CA PHE A 118 11.84 -0.29 -4.43
C PHE A 118 10.98 0.91 -4.78
N ASP A 119 11.62 2.04 -5.08
CA ASP A 119 10.96 3.25 -5.55
C ASP A 119 11.18 3.47 -7.05
N ILE A 120 10.25 4.20 -7.66
CA ILE A 120 10.20 4.44 -9.11
C ILE A 120 11.33 5.33 -9.61
N GLU A 121 11.88 6.22 -8.77
CA GLU A 121 12.96 7.12 -9.17
C GLU A 121 14.28 6.35 -9.31
N THR A 122 14.50 5.34 -8.45
CA THR A 122 15.70 4.49 -8.49
C THR A 122 15.57 3.31 -9.45
N HIS A 123 14.41 2.66 -9.52
CA HIS A 123 14.25 1.38 -10.23
C HIS A 123 13.42 1.46 -11.51
N GLY A 124 12.64 2.53 -11.69
CA GLY A 124 11.53 2.56 -12.63
C GLY A 124 10.43 1.55 -12.27
N GLU A 125 9.24 1.71 -12.85
CA GLU A 125 8.09 0.86 -12.52
C GLU A 125 8.33 -0.62 -12.88
N LEU A 126 8.91 -0.88 -14.05
CA LEU A 126 9.25 -2.26 -14.48
C LEU A 126 10.25 -2.92 -13.51
N GLY A 127 11.24 -2.17 -13.02
CA GLY A 127 12.20 -2.66 -12.04
C GLY A 127 11.53 -3.00 -10.71
N ILE A 128 10.59 -2.17 -10.24
CA ILE A 128 9.79 -2.46 -9.05
C ILE A 128 9.03 -3.78 -9.22
N ILE A 129 8.28 -3.94 -10.31
CA ILE A 129 7.46 -5.13 -10.56
C ILE A 129 8.32 -6.39 -10.55
N ARG A 130 9.44 -6.40 -11.28
CA ARG A 130 10.35 -7.55 -11.32
C ARG A 130 10.94 -7.89 -9.96
N ASN A 131 11.36 -6.89 -9.20
CA ASN A 131 11.93 -7.14 -7.87
C ASN A 131 10.88 -7.67 -6.88
N VAL A 132 9.66 -7.13 -6.90
CA VAL A 132 8.54 -7.66 -6.10
C VAL A 132 8.25 -9.10 -6.45
N GLU A 133 8.10 -9.41 -7.74
CA GLU A 133 7.80 -10.76 -8.22
C GLU A 133 8.90 -11.76 -7.86
N ASN A 134 10.17 -11.37 -7.96
CA ASN A 134 11.28 -12.22 -7.54
C ASN A 134 11.24 -12.54 -6.04
N LEU A 135 10.94 -11.54 -5.19
CA LEU A 135 10.82 -11.75 -3.75
C LEU A 135 9.59 -12.58 -3.39
N VAL A 136 8.45 -12.32 -4.04
CA VAL A 136 7.22 -13.09 -3.84
C VAL A 136 7.39 -14.52 -4.34
N ALA A 137 8.05 -14.76 -5.48
CA ALA A 137 8.35 -16.09 -5.98
C ALA A 137 9.21 -16.89 -4.99
N ALA A 138 10.23 -16.25 -4.40
CA ALA A 138 11.06 -16.88 -3.36
C ALA A 138 10.27 -17.25 -2.09
N CYS A 139 9.09 -16.65 -1.87
CA CYS A 139 8.13 -17.02 -0.84
C CYS A 139 7.07 -18.03 -1.34
N ALA A 140 6.62 -17.93 -2.59
CA ALA A 140 5.44 -18.60 -3.11
C ALA A 140 5.53 -20.13 -3.07
N ASP A 141 6.73 -20.71 -3.24
CA ASP A 141 6.88 -22.16 -3.36
C ASP A 141 6.62 -22.93 -2.05
N ALA A 142 6.83 -22.29 -0.90
CA ALA A 142 6.69 -22.92 0.43
C ALA A 142 6.18 -21.97 1.52
N GLY A 143 5.51 -20.89 1.13
CA GLY A 143 5.29 -19.75 2.00
C GLY A 143 3.96 -19.05 1.83
N THR A 144 3.81 -17.92 2.51
CA THR A 144 2.57 -17.13 2.57
C THR A 144 2.81 -15.70 2.14
N LEU A 145 2.04 -15.23 1.16
CA LEU A 145 1.94 -13.82 0.82
C LEU A 145 0.92 -13.14 1.74
N ILE A 146 1.29 -12.02 2.33
CA ILE A 146 0.50 -11.30 3.33
C ILE A 146 0.34 -9.86 2.85
N THR A 147 -0.87 -9.34 2.90
CA THR A 147 -1.18 -7.95 2.52
C THR A 147 -2.24 -7.36 3.44
N PHE A 148 -2.44 -6.05 3.41
CA PHE A 148 -3.62 -5.40 4.00
C PHE A 148 -4.45 -4.78 2.88
N ASN A 149 -5.65 -5.31 2.62
CA ASN A 149 -6.50 -4.96 1.47
C ASN A 149 -5.86 -5.28 0.10
N GLY A 150 -4.87 -6.17 0.05
CA GLY A 150 -4.16 -6.48 -1.17
C GLY A 150 -4.97 -7.30 -2.16
N ALA A 151 -5.94 -8.11 -1.70
CA ALA A 151 -6.82 -8.85 -2.60
C ALA A 151 -7.64 -7.91 -3.51
N ALA A 152 -8.12 -6.80 -2.93
CA ALA A 152 -8.95 -5.83 -3.64
C ALA A 152 -8.13 -4.72 -4.32
N PHE A 153 -6.86 -4.51 -3.93
CA PHE A 153 -6.07 -3.39 -4.42
C PHE A 153 -4.70 -3.79 -4.97
N ASP A 154 -3.75 -4.18 -4.11
CA ASP A 154 -2.35 -4.38 -4.49
C ASP A 154 -2.18 -5.41 -5.60
N LEU A 155 -2.85 -6.56 -5.46
CA LEU A 155 -2.78 -7.67 -6.39
C LEU A 155 -3.39 -7.31 -7.77
N PRO A 156 -4.61 -6.73 -7.85
CA PRO A 156 -5.12 -6.17 -9.10
C PRO A 156 -4.22 -5.11 -9.74
N VAL A 157 -3.64 -4.20 -8.96
CA VAL A 157 -2.69 -3.19 -9.48
C VAL A 157 -1.48 -3.90 -10.08
N LEU A 158 -0.80 -4.75 -9.32
CA LEU A 158 0.40 -5.46 -9.75
C LEU A 158 0.14 -6.24 -11.04
N ARG A 159 -0.96 -7.00 -11.12
CA ARG A 159 -1.38 -7.73 -12.32
C ARG A 159 -1.60 -6.79 -13.51
N SER A 160 -2.32 -5.69 -13.33
CA SER A 160 -2.57 -4.71 -14.40
C SER A 160 -1.27 -4.10 -14.92
N ARG A 161 -0.34 -3.78 -14.02
CA ARG A 161 0.96 -3.21 -14.39
C ARG A 161 1.87 -4.22 -15.08
N ARG A 162 1.88 -5.49 -14.65
CA ARG A 162 2.55 -6.58 -15.38
C ARG A 162 2.09 -6.65 -16.83
N LEU A 163 0.78 -6.64 -17.06
CA LEU A 163 0.21 -6.65 -18.41
C LEU A 163 0.62 -5.44 -19.23
N ARG A 164 0.63 -4.23 -18.63
CA ARG A 164 1.13 -3.02 -19.32
C ARG A 164 2.57 -3.17 -19.81
N TRP A 165 3.41 -3.83 -19.01
CA TRP A 165 4.83 -4.07 -19.34
C TRP A 165 5.07 -5.37 -20.10
N TRP A 166 4.00 -6.04 -20.56
CA TRP A 166 4.05 -7.28 -21.35
C TRP A 166 4.80 -8.41 -20.62
N LEU A 167 4.76 -8.38 -19.28
CA LEU A 167 5.24 -9.45 -18.43
C LEU A 167 4.18 -10.55 -18.40
N VAL A 168 4.30 -11.46 -19.36
CA VAL A 168 3.43 -12.64 -19.52
C VAL A 168 4.03 -13.91 -18.90
N ASP A 169 5.19 -13.76 -18.25
CA ASP A 169 5.82 -14.81 -17.48
C ASP A 169 5.06 -15.10 -16.18
N ASP A 170 5.62 -16.01 -15.41
CA ASP A 170 4.97 -16.61 -14.26
C ASP A 170 4.68 -15.59 -13.14
N ASP A 171 3.41 -15.28 -12.89
CA ASP A 171 2.93 -14.26 -11.93
C ASP A 171 2.85 -14.83 -10.50
N ALA A 172 3.92 -14.63 -9.72
CA ALA A 172 4.11 -15.28 -8.42
C ALA A 172 3.10 -14.82 -7.38
N ALA A 173 2.72 -13.55 -7.44
CA ALA A 173 1.70 -13.00 -6.56
C ALA A 173 0.32 -13.60 -6.88
N MET A 174 -0.06 -13.69 -8.15
CA MET A 174 -1.34 -14.29 -8.54
C MET A 174 -1.37 -15.80 -8.29
N ARG A 175 -0.25 -16.52 -8.53
CA ARG A 175 -0.14 -17.94 -8.18
C ARG A 175 -0.32 -18.16 -6.69
N SER A 176 0.32 -17.34 -5.85
CA SER A 176 0.18 -17.43 -4.40
C SER A 176 -1.28 -17.25 -3.98
N ALA A 177 -1.96 -16.24 -4.53
CA ALA A 177 -3.38 -16.02 -4.27
C ALA A 177 -4.27 -17.18 -4.76
N ALA A 178 -4.07 -17.65 -6.00
CA ALA A 178 -4.83 -18.75 -6.57
C ALA A 178 -4.62 -20.08 -5.85
N ALA A 179 -3.43 -20.30 -5.29
CA ALA A 179 -3.09 -21.47 -4.48
C ALA A 179 -3.60 -21.40 -3.03
N GLY A 180 -4.33 -20.34 -2.65
CA GLY A 180 -4.79 -20.14 -1.27
C GLY A 180 -3.67 -19.79 -0.28
N ARG A 181 -2.50 -19.37 -0.77
CA ARG A 181 -1.32 -18.97 0.02
C ARG A 181 -1.21 -17.45 0.15
N HIS A 182 -2.36 -16.77 0.11
CA HIS A 182 -2.48 -15.33 0.29
C HIS A 182 -3.39 -15.03 1.48
N VAL A 183 -2.88 -14.23 2.40
CA VAL A 183 -3.60 -13.73 3.58
C VAL A 183 -3.81 -12.23 3.42
N ASP A 184 -5.06 -11.83 3.20
CA ASP A 184 -5.48 -10.45 3.31
C ASP A 184 -5.92 -10.15 4.75
N VAL A 185 -5.02 -9.55 5.53
CA VAL A 185 -5.18 -9.29 6.95
C VAL A 185 -6.36 -8.34 7.23
N MET A 186 -6.73 -7.47 6.29
CA MET A 186 -7.87 -6.57 6.48
C MET A 186 -9.17 -7.36 6.74
N LEU A 187 -9.32 -8.54 6.12
CA LEU A 187 -10.52 -9.36 6.26
C LEU A 187 -10.71 -9.88 7.70
N GLU A 188 -9.62 -10.19 8.39
CA GLU A 188 -9.63 -10.66 9.78
C GLU A 188 -10.07 -9.57 10.77
N PHE A 189 -9.76 -8.31 10.45
CA PHE A 189 -10.14 -7.15 11.25
C PHE A 189 -11.46 -6.51 10.78
N SER A 190 -12.06 -7.03 9.71
CA SER A 190 -13.35 -6.56 9.21
C SER A 190 -14.50 -7.18 10.02
N MET A 191 -15.19 -6.38 10.84
CA MET A 191 -16.41 -6.83 11.49
C MET A 191 -17.44 -7.22 10.42
N ALA A 192 -17.97 -8.44 10.52
CA ALA A 192 -19.04 -8.90 9.63
C ALA A 192 -20.25 -7.94 9.75
N GLY A 193 -20.48 -7.11 8.73
CA GLY A 193 -21.80 -6.51 8.51
C GLY A 193 -22.03 -5.03 8.85
N GLN A 194 -21.00 -4.19 9.10
CA GLN A 194 -21.21 -2.75 9.41
C GLN A 194 -20.74 -1.78 8.29
N GLY A 195 -20.46 -2.29 7.09
CA GLY A 195 -20.37 -1.48 5.86
C GLY A 195 -19.12 -0.60 5.67
N ARG A 196 -18.22 -0.49 6.65
CA ARG A 196 -16.95 0.24 6.51
C ARG A 196 -15.75 -0.66 6.75
N TRP A 197 -14.91 -0.81 5.73
CA TRP A 197 -13.61 -1.48 5.82
C TRP A 197 -12.68 -0.69 6.76
N PRO A 198 -11.97 -1.35 7.69
CA PRO A 198 -11.05 -0.68 8.59
C PRO A 198 -9.86 -0.13 7.81
N THR A 199 -9.38 1.06 8.17
CA THR A 199 -8.06 1.49 7.70
C THR A 199 -6.98 0.70 8.45
N LEU A 200 -5.79 0.59 7.87
CA LEU A 200 -4.66 -0.06 8.54
C LEU A 200 -4.34 0.62 9.88
N VAL A 201 -4.45 1.95 9.94
CA VAL A 201 -4.28 2.74 11.17
C VAL A 201 -5.30 2.36 12.23
N ASP A 202 -6.59 2.25 11.86
CA ASP A 202 -7.66 1.85 12.79
C ASP A 202 -7.45 0.41 13.30
N ALA A 203 -7.06 -0.51 12.40
CA ALA A 203 -6.80 -1.89 12.75
C ALA A 203 -5.62 -2.00 13.74
N CYS A 204 -4.50 -1.32 13.48
CA CYS A 204 -3.38 -1.24 14.42
C CYS A 204 -3.79 -0.62 15.76
N ALA A 205 -4.57 0.47 15.73
CA ALA A 205 -5.02 1.13 16.96
C ALA A 205 -5.88 0.19 17.82
N SER A 206 -6.69 -0.67 17.20
CA SER A 206 -7.55 -1.64 17.92
C SER A 206 -6.75 -2.64 18.79
N VAL A 207 -5.49 -2.91 18.43
CA VAL A 207 -4.58 -3.79 19.17
C VAL A 207 -3.56 -3.02 20.02
N GLY A 208 -3.76 -1.71 20.21
CA GLY A 208 -2.89 -0.86 21.02
C GLY A 208 -1.61 -0.41 20.29
N MET A 209 -1.57 -0.54 18.97
CA MET A 209 -0.44 -0.12 18.15
C MET A 209 -0.70 1.21 17.46
N ALA A 210 0.23 2.14 17.59
CA ALA A 210 0.25 3.41 16.87
C ALA A 210 1.26 3.31 15.72
N LEU A 211 0.77 3.30 14.47
CA LEU A 211 1.64 3.32 13.28
C LEU A 211 2.35 4.65 13.10
N HIS A 212 1.64 5.72 13.44
CA HIS A 212 2.16 7.07 13.41
C HIS A 212 2.23 7.60 14.83
N GLY A 213 3.38 8.19 15.18
CA GLY A 213 3.60 8.78 16.48
C GLY A 213 2.93 10.16 16.54
N PRO A 214 2.75 10.71 17.76
CA PRO A 214 2.23 12.08 17.93
C PRO A 214 3.16 13.15 17.33
N THR A 215 4.40 12.79 16.98
CA THR A 215 5.41 13.73 16.47
C THR A 215 6.25 13.04 15.39
N ARG A 216 6.34 13.64 14.19
CA ARG A 216 7.36 13.24 13.21
C ARG A 216 8.74 13.54 13.81
N ILE A 217 9.58 12.53 13.96
CA ILE A 217 10.94 12.70 14.44
C ILE A 217 11.77 13.31 13.31
N GLY A 218 11.73 14.65 13.20
CA GLY A 218 12.54 15.42 12.27
C GLY A 218 12.15 15.28 10.79
N PRO A 219 12.83 16.03 9.90
CA PRO A 219 12.75 15.82 8.47
C PRO A 219 13.41 14.48 8.13
N SER A 220 12.66 13.60 7.49
CA SER A 220 13.22 12.38 6.92
C SER A 220 13.87 12.68 5.58
N SER A 221 14.98 11.98 5.30
CA SER A 221 15.66 12.02 4.01
C SER A 221 14.95 11.21 2.93
N PHE A 222 13.92 10.44 3.30
CA PHE A 222 13.17 9.59 2.38
C PHE A 222 11.97 10.33 1.80
N PRO A 223 11.58 10.02 0.56
CA PRO A 223 10.29 10.47 0.04
C PRO A 223 9.14 9.90 0.90
N TYR A 224 8.13 10.72 1.18
CA TYR A 224 6.98 10.29 1.99
C TYR A 224 6.32 8.96 1.55
N PRO A 225 6.14 8.67 0.25
CA PRO A 225 5.61 7.36 -0.18
C PRO A 225 6.47 6.18 0.28
N VAL A 226 7.81 6.34 0.33
CA VAL A 226 8.71 5.30 0.83
C VAL A 226 8.47 5.06 2.32
N GLU A 227 8.43 6.13 3.11
CA GLU A 227 8.17 6.04 4.55
C GLU A 227 6.82 5.39 4.86
N LYS A 228 5.77 5.82 4.16
CA LYS A 228 4.42 5.31 4.32
C LYS A 228 4.38 3.82 4.02
N CYS A 229 4.90 3.42 2.85
CA CYS A 229 4.92 2.03 2.43
C CYS A 229 5.61 1.14 3.48
N GLU A 230 6.82 1.52 3.93
CA GLU A 230 7.58 0.75 4.92
C GLU A 230 6.89 0.63 6.28
N VAL A 231 6.24 1.71 6.74
CA VAL A 231 5.43 1.70 7.97
C VAL A 231 4.22 0.78 7.81
N ASP A 232 3.55 0.85 6.66
CA ASP A 232 2.34 0.06 6.39
C ASP A 232 2.67 -1.44 6.32
N VAL A 233 3.82 -1.84 5.75
CA VAL A 233 4.24 -3.26 5.76
C VAL A 233 4.56 -3.73 7.18
N ALA A 234 5.23 -2.89 7.97
CA ALA A 234 5.53 -3.22 9.37
C ALA A 234 4.24 -3.35 10.21
N GLY A 235 3.26 -2.48 9.98
CA GLY A 235 1.93 -2.55 10.58
C GLY A 235 1.18 -3.80 10.20
N THR A 236 1.16 -4.11 8.90
CA THR A 236 0.52 -5.32 8.36
C THR A 236 1.13 -6.59 8.94
N ALA A 237 2.47 -6.65 9.06
CA ALA A 237 3.16 -7.79 9.68
C ALA A 237 2.77 -7.97 11.15
N ALA A 238 2.66 -6.88 11.91
CA ALA A 238 2.22 -6.96 13.29
C ALA A 238 0.77 -7.45 13.41
N LEU A 239 -0.15 -6.91 12.61
CA LEU A 239 -1.55 -7.37 12.56
C LEU A 239 -1.67 -8.83 12.15
N PHE A 240 -0.83 -9.29 11.22
CA PHE A 240 -0.75 -10.70 10.85
C PHE A 240 -0.39 -11.57 12.07
N LEU A 241 0.55 -11.17 12.92
CA LEU A 241 0.87 -11.92 14.14
C LEU A 241 -0.32 -11.98 15.12
N TYR A 242 -1.14 -10.93 15.21
CA TYR A 242 -2.40 -10.95 15.97
C TYR A 242 -3.43 -11.90 15.37
N ALA A 243 -3.63 -11.86 14.06
CA ALA A 243 -4.53 -12.78 13.37
C ALA A 243 -4.06 -14.24 13.54
N LEU A 244 -2.76 -14.49 13.39
CA LEU A 244 -2.15 -15.81 13.57
C LEU A 244 -2.38 -16.33 15.00
N ALA A 245 -2.17 -15.49 16.01
CA ALA A 245 -2.39 -15.84 17.41
C ALA A 245 -3.87 -16.18 17.70
N GLY A 246 -4.80 -15.37 17.18
CA GLY A 246 -6.24 -15.61 17.31
C GLY A 246 -6.67 -16.93 16.66
N ASN A 247 -6.22 -17.17 15.44
CA ASN A 247 -6.58 -18.37 14.68
C ASN A 247 -5.97 -19.65 15.26
N ARG A 248 -4.72 -19.60 15.72
CA ARG A 248 -4.06 -20.74 16.40
C ARG A 248 -4.43 -20.87 17.88
N ARG A 249 -5.21 -19.92 18.43
CA ARG A 249 -5.57 -19.85 19.86
C ARG A 249 -4.35 -19.94 20.78
N SER A 250 -3.27 -19.25 20.41
CA SER A 250 -1.98 -19.28 21.09
C SER A 250 -1.35 -17.90 21.10
N ASP A 251 -0.78 -17.47 22.23
CA ASP A 251 -0.11 -16.18 22.36
C ASP A 251 1.36 -16.20 21.93
N VAL A 252 1.89 -17.35 21.49
CA VAL A 252 3.30 -17.54 21.10
C VAL A 252 3.73 -16.54 20.02
N ALA A 253 2.93 -16.38 18.96
CA ALA A 253 3.23 -15.44 17.89
C ALA A 253 3.32 -13.98 18.38
N LEU A 254 2.55 -13.63 19.41
CA LEU A 254 2.60 -12.29 20.02
C LEU A 254 3.81 -12.15 20.95
N ARG A 255 3.98 -13.09 21.89
CA ARG A 255 5.04 -13.05 22.90
C ARG A 255 6.43 -13.11 22.31
N ALA A 256 6.63 -13.92 21.28
CA ALA A 256 7.92 -14.07 20.60
C ALA A 256 8.02 -13.14 19.38
N GLY A 257 6.97 -13.07 18.57
CA GLY A 257 7.03 -12.43 17.27
C GLY A 257 7.02 -10.91 17.30
N LEU A 258 6.19 -10.31 18.16
CA LEU A 258 6.17 -8.85 18.27
C LEU A 258 7.51 -8.29 18.77
N PRO A 259 8.14 -8.83 19.84
CA PRO A 259 9.48 -8.41 20.25
C PRO A 259 10.56 -8.69 19.20
N ALA A 260 10.44 -9.78 18.42
CA ALA A 260 11.37 -10.08 17.33
C ALA A 260 11.27 -9.05 16.20
N LEU A 261 10.06 -8.75 15.73
CA LEU A 261 9.81 -7.70 14.74
C LEU A 261 10.28 -6.33 15.25
N SER A 262 9.96 -6.00 16.51
CA SER A 262 10.39 -4.76 17.17
C SER A 262 11.93 -4.62 17.21
N ARG A 263 12.66 -5.69 17.55
CA ARG A 263 14.13 -5.72 17.51
C ARG A 263 14.66 -5.52 16.10
N TYR A 264 14.06 -6.18 15.11
CA TYR A 264 14.43 -6.01 13.71
C TYR A 264 14.25 -4.56 13.26
N LEU A 265 13.07 -3.97 13.47
CA LEU A 265 12.80 -2.58 13.09
C LEU A 265 13.76 -1.60 13.78
N ARG A 266 14.10 -1.81 15.06
CA ARG A 266 15.15 -1.02 15.74
C ARG A 266 16.51 -1.16 15.08
N SER A 267 16.88 -2.35 14.62
CA SER A 267 18.18 -2.59 13.97
C SER A 267 18.34 -1.86 12.64
N VAL A 268 17.25 -1.62 11.92
CA VAL A 268 17.25 -0.87 10.65
C VAL A 268 16.91 0.61 10.83
N ALA A 269 16.37 1.02 11.99
CA ALA A 269 15.90 2.38 12.25
C ALA A 269 17.00 3.45 12.13
N THR A 270 18.27 3.11 12.35
CA THR A 270 19.39 4.04 12.12
C THR A 270 19.46 4.51 10.66
N GLY A 271 19.20 3.62 9.71
CA GLY A 271 19.12 3.96 8.29
C GLY A 271 17.72 4.36 7.82
N ARG A 272 16.69 4.08 8.62
CA ARG A 272 15.27 4.30 8.31
C ARG A 272 14.53 4.90 9.51
N PRO A 273 14.76 6.20 9.83
CA PRO A 273 14.31 6.78 11.09
C PRO A 273 12.80 6.74 11.32
N HIS A 274 11.99 6.77 10.26
CA HIS A 274 10.52 6.68 10.30
C HIS A 274 10.01 5.37 10.93
N LEU A 275 10.80 4.29 10.88
CA LEU A 275 10.44 3.01 11.51
C LEU A 275 10.59 3.04 13.04
N THR A 276 11.28 4.03 13.61
CA THR A 276 11.49 4.14 15.07
C THR A 276 10.18 4.16 15.83
N THR A 277 9.20 4.91 15.33
CA THR A 277 7.87 5.02 15.96
C THR A 277 7.22 3.65 16.12
N VAL A 278 7.19 2.86 15.04
CA VAL A 278 6.61 1.52 15.04
C VAL A 278 7.43 0.61 15.96
N ALA A 279 8.75 0.64 15.81
CA ALA A 279 9.67 -0.19 16.59
C ALA A 279 9.59 0.03 18.11
N MET A 280 9.30 1.27 18.54
CA MET A 280 9.20 1.65 19.95
C MET A 280 7.78 1.52 20.51
N ASN A 281 6.83 1.05 19.71
CA ASN A 281 5.49 0.81 20.22
C ASN A 281 5.53 -0.20 21.38
N ARG A 282 4.87 0.14 22.49
CA ARG A 282 4.88 -0.68 23.72
C ARG A 282 4.33 -2.08 23.49
N ALA A 283 3.26 -2.22 22.70
CA ALA A 283 2.68 -3.52 22.38
C ALA A 283 3.70 -4.40 21.63
N MET A 284 4.47 -3.79 20.72
CA MET A 284 5.52 -4.48 19.99
C MET A 284 6.70 -4.89 20.88
N ALA A 285 7.11 -4.02 21.81
CA ALA A 285 8.28 -4.29 22.66
C ALA A 285 8.02 -5.32 23.76
N GLN A 286 6.81 -5.35 24.32
CA GLN A 286 6.50 -6.15 25.52
C GLN A 286 5.76 -7.46 25.21
N GLY A 287 5.17 -7.62 24.02
CA GLY A 287 4.48 -8.86 23.62
C GLY A 287 3.29 -9.24 24.51
N GLY A 288 2.63 -8.26 25.14
CA GLY A 288 1.54 -8.45 26.09
C GLY A 288 0.29 -7.62 25.75
N PRO A 289 -0.86 -7.91 26.38
CA PRO A 289 -2.13 -7.22 26.13
C PRO A 289 -2.02 -5.73 26.46
N TRP A 290 -2.47 -4.89 25.53
CA TRP A 290 -2.50 -3.45 25.72
C TRP A 290 -3.59 -3.06 26.75
N GLY A 291 -3.38 -1.95 27.46
CA GLY A 291 -4.35 -1.46 28.46
C GLY A 291 -4.26 -2.13 29.83
N THR A 292 -3.33 -3.06 30.05
CA THR A 292 -2.97 -3.51 31.40
C THR A 292 -2.19 -2.40 32.11
N VAL A 293 -2.89 -1.69 33.02
CA VAL A 293 -2.26 -0.77 33.95
C VAL A 293 -1.43 -1.60 34.92
N HIS A 294 -0.11 -1.48 34.84
CA HIS A 294 0.82 -1.94 35.87
C HIS A 294 1.17 -0.77 36.77
#